data_AF-A0A959QEZ4-F1
#
_entry.id   AF-A0A959QEZ4-F1
#
_cell.length_a   1.000
_cell.length_b   1.000
_cell.length_c   1.000
_cell.angle_alpha   90.00
_cell.angle_beta   90.00
_cell.angle_gamma   90.00
#
_symmetry.space_group_name_H-M   'P 1'
#
loop_
_entity.id
_entity.type
_entity.pdbx_description
1 polymer ?
#
loop_
_entity_poly.entity_id
_entity_poly.type
_entity_poly.pdbx_seq_one_letter_code
_entity_poly.pdbx_strand_id
1 'polypeptide(L)'
;MDSKPEEFTTNPETQTNAESTTPVTPSPVAETTTEDTKSNSSELEFSEYTMMAALAYVGPLVFIPLFMKKDDPFTFFHVKQGLVLFGMEVVLWLVGGWFMMGIMFGPMSTILMVIKLVIFVLAILGIMNALKKVQKEIPVVGKFAHHIKI
;
A
#
# COMPACT_ATOMS: atom_id res chain seq x y z
N MET A 1 25.08 -2.85 -55.72
CA MET A 1 24.10 -3.39 -56.68
C MET A 1 23.44 -4.61 -56.06
N ASP A 2 22.44 -5.19 -56.75
CA ASP A 2 21.84 -6.53 -56.51
C ASP A 2 20.69 -6.65 -55.48
N SER A 3 19.55 -6.08 -55.89
CA SER A 3 18.31 -6.81 -56.26
C SER A 3 17.65 -7.87 -55.32
N LYS A 4 16.58 -7.41 -54.64
CA LYS A 4 15.22 -8.00 -54.40
C LYS A 4 14.87 -9.36 -55.08
N PRO A 5 14.15 -10.32 -54.42
CA PRO A 5 12.66 -10.36 -54.41
C PRO A 5 11.95 -10.26 -53.04
N GLU A 6 10.73 -9.72 -53.06
CA GLU A 6 9.69 -9.89 -52.04
C GLU A 6 8.56 -10.73 -52.64
N GLU A 7 7.96 -11.64 -51.86
CA GLU A 7 6.73 -12.38 -52.19
C GLU A 7 6.14 -12.79 -50.81
N PHE A 8 4.98 -12.33 -50.31
CA PHE A 8 3.62 -12.16 -50.82
C PHE A 8 2.78 -13.46 -50.81
N THR A 9 1.71 -13.40 -50.00
CA THR A 9 0.51 -14.27 -49.89
C THR A 9 0.56 -15.44 -48.88
N THR A 10 -0.54 -15.87 -48.24
CA THR A 10 -1.97 -15.45 -48.22
C THR A 10 -2.53 -15.48 -46.79
N ASN A 11 -3.51 -14.61 -46.51
CA ASN A 11 -4.50 -14.71 -45.42
C ASN A 11 -5.79 -15.34 -46.03
N PRO A 12 -6.97 -15.42 -45.36
CA PRO A 12 -7.34 -15.82 -43.99
C PRO A 12 -8.37 -16.99 -43.99
N GLU A 13 -8.80 -17.48 -42.83
CA GLU A 13 -10.16 -18.06 -42.69
C GLU A 13 -10.90 -17.52 -41.45
N THR A 14 -12.12 -17.03 -41.69
CA THR A 14 -13.09 -16.52 -40.70
C THR A 14 -14.32 -17.41 -40.74
N GLN A 15 -14.88 -17.81 -39.59
CA GLN A 15 -16.29 -18.24 -39.52
C GLN A 15 -16.99 -17.67 -38.27
N THR A 16 -18.12 -16.97 -38.48
CA THR A 16 -19.02 -16.34 -37.50
C THR A 16 -20.35 -16.01 -38.21
N ASN A 17 -21.54 -15.86 -37.60
CA ASN A 17 -21.97 -15.85 -36.20
C ASN A 17 -23.28 -16.66 -36.08
N ALA A 18 -23.67 -17.15 -34.89
CA ALA A 18 -25.05 -17.61 -34.64
C ALA A 18 -25.53 -17.35 -33.20
N GLU A 19 -26.15 -16.19 -33.02
CA GLU A 19 -27.00 -15.81 -31.89
C GLU A 19 -28.42 -16.36 -32.10
N SER A 20 -29.10 -16.82 -31.04
CA SER A 20 -30.55 -17.06 -31.07
C SER A 20 -31.19 -16.96 -29.69
N THR A 21 -32.37 -16.33 -29.63
CA THR A 21 -32.99 -15.78 -28.42
C THR A 21 -34.13 -16.63 -27.84
N THR A 22 -34.19 -16.69 -26.49
CA THR A 22 -35.37 -16.70 -25.57
C THR A 22 -36.80 -16.77 -26.16
N PRO A 23 -37.79 -17.45 -25.52
CA PRO A 23 -38.30 -17.00 -24.20
C PRO A 23 -39.00 -18.02 -23.25
N VAL A 24 -39.01 -17.73 -21.93
CA VAL A 24 -40.18 -17.87 -21.02
C VAL A 24 -39.96 -17.19 -19.64
N THR A 25 -40.90 -16.34 -19.25
CA THR A 25 -41.13 -15.63 -17.94
C THR A 25 -42.66 -15.37 -17.91
N PRO A 26 -43.43 -15.26 -16.77
CA PRO A 26 -43.02 -14.71 -15.46
C PRO A 26 -43.68 -15.24 -14.13
N SER A 27 -42.95 -15.04 -13.00
CA SER A 27 -43.45 -14.63 -11.64
C SER A 27 -44.51 -15.47 -10.87
N PRO A 28 -44.87 -15.19 -9.57
CA PRO A 28 -44.53 -14.03 -8.72
C PRO A 28 -44.19 -14.28 -7.19
N VAL A 29 -43.78 -13.20 -6.49
CA VAL A 29 -43.78 -12.92 -5.01
C VAL A 29 -42.81 -13.76 -4.12
N ALA A 30 -41.99 -13.20 -3.21
CA ALA A 30 -41.67 -11.81 -2.80
C ALA A 30 -40.13 -11.63 -2.82
N GLU A 31 -39.53 -10.54 -3.28
CA GLU A 31 -39.56 -9.18 -2.72
C GLU A 31 -39.22 -9.09 -1.21
N THR A 32 -37.96 -8.79 -0.92
CA THR A 32 -37.62 -7.64 -0.07
C THR A 32 -36.34 -7.02 -0.60
N THR A 33 -36.50 -5.99 -1.43
CA THR A 33 -35.52 -4.93 -1.53
C THR A 33 -35.63 -4.09 -0.27
N THR A 34 -34.53 -3.99 0.49
CA THR A 34 -34.21 -2.78 1.26
C THR A 34 -32.80 -2.40 0.83
N GLU A 35 -32.70 -1.56 -0.19
CA GLU A 35 -32.59 -0.11 -0.02
C GLU A 35 -31.22 0.30 0.53
N ASP A 36 -30.36 0.68 -0.41
CA ASP A 36 -29.87 2.06 -0.49
C ASP A 36 -29.54 2.74 0.85
N THR A 37 -28.45 2.32 1.50
CA THR A 37 -27.72 3.24 2.38
C THR A 37 -26.84 4.16 1.53
N LYS A 38 -27.49 5.05 0.78
CA LYS A 38 -26.91 6.31 0.34
C LYS A 38 -26.72 7.21 1.55
N SER A 39 -25.74 6.85 2.39
CA SER A 39 -25.21 7.78 3.39
C SER A 39 -24.50 8.89 2.63
N ASN A 40 -25.22 9.96 2.32
CA ASN A 40 -24.63 11.27 2.06
C ASN A 40 -24.07 11.84 3.37
N SER A 41 -23.13 11.13 3.99
CA SER A 41 -22.21 11.67 4.97
C SER A 41 -20.96 12.09 4.21
N SER A 42 -20.43 13.28 4.50
CA SER A 42 -19.06 13.65 4.11
C SER A 42 -18.04 12.95 5.01
N GLU A 43 -18.19 11.64 5.18
CA GLU A 43 -17.25 10.79 5.89
C GLU A 43 -16.09 10.42 4.97
N LEU A 44 -14.91 10.29 5.57
CA LEU A 44 -13.70 9.92 4.85
C LEU A 44 -13.73 8.41 4.58
N GLU A 45 -14.29 8.02 3.42
CA GLU A 45 -14.30 6.63 2.98
C GLU A 45 -12.86 6.15 2.67
N PHE A 46 -12.29 5.45 3.64
CA PHE A 46 -11.00 4.78 3.51
C PHE A 46 -11.19 3.37 2.98
N SER A 47 -10.64 3.08 1.80
CA SER A 47 -10.62 1.73 1.25
C SER A 47 -9.73 0.81 2.09
N GLU A 48 -9.92 -0.51 1.97
CA GLU A 48 -9.08 -1.50 2.66
C GLU A 48 -7.58 -1.25 2.39
N TYR A 49 -7.20 -0.98 1.13
CA TYR A 49 -5.83 -0.60 0.75
C TYR A 49 -5.34 0.67 1.46
N THR A 50 -6.23 1.66 1.67
CA THR A 50 -5.90 2.89 2.40
C THR A 50 -5.60 2.61 3.87
N MET A 51 -6.41 1.77 4.51
CA MET A 51 -6.20 1.34 5.89
C MET A 51 -4.92 0.51 6.03
N MET A 52 -4.65 -0.36 5.05
CA MET A 52 -3.48 -1.23 5.02
C MET A 52 -2.17 -0.44 4.79
N ALA A 53 -2.21 0.58 3.94
CA ALA A 53 -1.14 1.56 3.77
C ALA A 53 -0.91 2.42 5.02
N ALA A 54 -1.96 2.75 5.79
CA ALA A 54 -1.80 3.45 7.07
C ALA A 54 -1.19 2.55 8.16
N LEU A 55 -1.65 1.28 8.25
CA LEU A 55 -1.11 0.27 9.17
C LEU A 55 0.39 0.01 8.98
N ALA A 56 0.90 0.18 7.76
CA ALA A 56 2.32 0.05 7.45
C ALA A 56 3.23 0.93 8.33
N TYR A 57 2.75 2.09 8.78
CA TYR A 57 3.54 3.02 9.58
C TYR A 57 3.50 2.75 11.09
N VAL A 58 2.70 1.79 11.56
CA VAL A 58 2.48 1.51 12.98
C VAL A 58 3.47 0.45 13.48
N GLY A 59 4.77 0.78 13.42
CA GLY A 59 5.86 -0.06 13.92
C GLY A 59 5.79 -1.52 13.42
N PRO A 60 5.68 -2.53 14.31
CA PRO A 60 5.66 -3.94 13.92
C PRO A 60 4.39 -4.35 13.14
N LEU A 61 3.33 -3.53 13.11
CA LEU A 61 2.14 -3.84 12.32
C LEU A 61 2.43 -3.80 10.82
N VAL A 62 3.58 -3.26 10.37
CA VAL A 62 4.04 -3.30 8.97
C VAL A 62 4.10 -4.69 8.35
N PHE A 63 4.24 -5.75 9.16
CA PHE A 63 4.23 -7.13 8.66
C PHE A 63 2.83 -7.57 8.18
N ILE A 64 1.76 -6.98 8.71
CA ILE A 64 0.37 -7.29 8.32
C ILE A 64 0.09 -6.89 6.85
N PRO A 65 0.25 -5.62 6.42
CA PRO A 65 0.08 -5.23 5.01
C PRO A 65 1.08 -5.92 4.08
N LEU A 66 2.32 -6.16 4.54
CA LEU A 66 3.35 -6.86 3.78
C LEU A 66 2.92 -8.28 3.34
N PHE A 67 2.22 -9.02 4.21
CA PHE A 67 1.79 -10.39 3.89
C PHE A 67 0.39 -10.45 3.25
N MET A 68 -0.50 -9.51 3.56
CA MET A 68 -1.91 -9.57 3.12
C MET A 68 -2.22 -8.78 1.83
N LYS A 69 -1.44 -7.78 1.43
CA LYS A 69 -1.67 -6.97 0.20
C LYS A 69 -0.50 -7.01 -0.77
N LYS A 70 -0.10 -8.23 -1.13
CA LYS A 70 1.06 -8.54 -1.98
C LYS A 70 1.02 -7.92 -3.38
N ASP A 71 -0.17 -7.61 -3.88
CA ASP A 71 -0.40 -7.27 -5.29
C ASP A 71 -0.77 -5.79 -5.53
N ASP A 72 -0.80 -4.95 -4.48
CA ASP A 72 -1.14 -3.52 -4.59
C ASP A 72 0.11 -2.61 -4.54
N PRO A 73 0.49 -1.93 -5.64
CA PRO A 73 1.61 -1.00 -5.67
C PRO A 73 1.49 0.16 -4.67
N PHE A 74 0.27 0.62 -4.37
CA PHE A 74 0.03 1.71 -3.43
C PHE A 74 0.36 1.30 -1.99
N THR A 75 -0.20 0.18 -1.53
CA THR A 75 0.14 -0.39 -0.23
C THR A 75 1.63 -0.72 -0.15
N PHE A 76 2.24 -1.27 -1.21
CA PHE A 76 3.69 -1.56 -1.23
C PHE A 76 4.58 -0.33 -1.06
N PHE A 77 4.24 0.80 -1.66
CA PHE A 77 4.97 2.06 -1.47
C PHE A 77 5.01 2.47 0.01
N HIS A 78 3.86 2.42 0.69
CA HIS A 78 3.74 2.74 2.11
C HIS A 78 4.39 1.67 3.01
N VAL A 79 4.31 0.38 2.66
CA VAL A 79 4.99 -0.74 3.35
C VAL A 79 6.51 -0.58 3.33
N LYS A 80 7.12 -0.26 2.18
CA LYS A 80 8.58 -0.06 2.10
C LYS A 80 9.06 1.08 3.01
N GLN A 81 8.27 2.15 3.14
CA GLN A 81 8.58 3.27 4.04
C GLN A 81 8.34 2.91 5.52
N GLY A 82 7.23 2.24 5.82
CA GLY A 82 6.92 1.72 7.15
C GLY A 82 8.01 0.79 7.66
N LEU A 83 8.55 -0.09 6.80
CA LEU A 83 9.59 -1.05 7.16
C LEU A 83 10.92 -0.38 7.49
N VAL A 84 11.26 0.73 6.81
CA VAL A 84 12.41 1.58 7.16
C VAL A 84 12.20 2.26 8.51
N LEU A 85 11.02 2.80 8.79
CA LEU A 85 10.71 3.42 10.09
C LEU A 85 10.79 2.40 11.23
N PHE A 86 10.21 1.21 11.05
CA PHE A 86 10.32 0.12 12.01
C PHE A 86 11.78 -0.34 12.20
N GLY A 87 12.57 -0.43 11.12
CA GLY A 87 14.00 -0.72 11.19
C GLY A 87 14.78 0.30 12.03
N MET A 88 14.48 1.59 11.87
CA MET A 88 15.09 2.64 12.71
C MET A 88 14.64 2.55 14.17
N GLU A 89 13.37 2.21 14.43
CA GLU A 89 12.88 1.96 15.80
C GLU A 89 13.61 0.78 16.47
N VAL A 90 13.78 -0.34 15.77
CA VAL A 90 14.53 -1.51 16.27
C VAL A 90 15.98 -1.13 16.58
N VAL A 91 16.65 -0.37 15.71
CA VAL A 91 18.02 0.12 15.97
C VAL A 91 18.07 0.99 17.22
N LEU A 92 17.11 1.91 17.42
CA LEU A 92 17.05 2.74 18.63
C LEU A 92 16.74 1.93 19.90
N TRP A 93 15.97 0.85 19.80
CA TRP A 93 15.75 -0.07 20.92
C TRP A 93 17.04 -0.81 21.31
N LEU A 94 17.78 -1.33 20.33
CA LEU A 94 19.07 -2.01 20.58
C LEU A 94 20.11 -1.04 21.17
N VAL A 95 20.28 0.13 20.56
CA VAL A 95 21.20 1.18 21.02
C VAL A 95 20.80 1.70 22.41
N GLY A 96 19.51 1.97 22.62
CA GLY A 96 18.99 2.42 23.91
C GLY A 96 19.17 1.37 25.01
N GLY A 97 18.90 0.09 24.72
CA GLY A 97 19.11 -1.02 25.66
C GLY A 97 20.58 -1.16 26.06
N TRP A 98 21.51 -1.00 25.11
CA TRP A 98 22.95 -1.00 25.39
C TRP A 98 23.36 0.14 26.32
N PHE A 99 22.89 1.37 26.07
CA PHE A 99 23.17 2.51 26.95
C PHE A 99 22.53 2.37 28.34
N MET A 100 21.33 1.78 28.45
CA MET A 100 20.66 1.55 29.73
C MET A 100 21.38 0.52 30.62
N MET A 101 22.07 -0.46 30.03
CA MET A 101 22.90 -1.42 30.78
C MET A 101 24.26 -0.85 31.21
N GLY A 102 24.77 0.18 30.53
CA GLY A 102 26.14 0.66 30.67
C GLY A 102 26.30 2.03 31.32
N ILE A 103 25.91 2.19 32.60
CA ILE A 103 26.28 3.28 33.56
C ILE A 103 25.98 4.75 33.13
N MET A 104 25.70 5.03 31.86
CA MET A 104 25.68 6.39 31.30
C MET A 104 24.30 7.05 31.36
N PHE A 105 23.79 7.23 32.59
CA PHE A 105 22.55 7.98 32.91
C PHE A 105 22.71 9.51 32.71
N GLY A 106 23.14 9.92 31.52
CA GLY A 106 23.41 11.31 31.16
C GLY A 106 22.44 11.91 30.12
N PRO A 107 22.77 13.06 29.52
CA PRO A 107 21.92 13.77 28.55
C PRO A 107 21.61 12.97 27.27
N MET A 108 22.27 11.83 27.06
CA MET A 108 21.99 10.91 25.95
C MET A 108 20.54 10.40 25.96
N SER A 109 19.91 10.25 27.15
CA SER A 109 18.49 9.87 27.26
C SER A 109 17.57 10.89 26.57
N THR A 110 17.82 12.19 26.78
CA THR A 110 17.08 13.29 26.15
C THR A 110 17.25 13.28 24.63
N ILE A 111 18.46 13.01 24.14
CA ILE A 111 18.74 12.92 22.69
C ILE A 111 17.97 11.75 22.07
N LEU A 112 18.00 10.57 22.69
CA LEU A 112 17.23 9.41 22.23
C LEU A 112 15.71 9.67 22.21
N MET A 113 15.18 10.39 23.22
CA MET A 113 13.78 10.81 23.25
C MET A 113 13.42 11.72 22.08
N VAL A 114 14.26 12.71 21.75
CA VAL A 114 14.05 13.61 20.60
C VAL A 114 14.09 12.85 19.27
N ILE A 115 15.01 11.90 19.10
CA ILE A 115 15.08 11.09 17.87
C ILE A 115 13.83 10.20 17.73
N LYS A 116 13.37 9.57 18.82
CA LYS A 116 12.10 8.80 18.83
C LYS A 116 10.91 9.68 18.45
N LEU A 117 10.85 10.92 18.94
CA LEU A 117 9.80 11.88 18.59
C LEU A 117 9.84 12.25 17.09
N VAL A 118 11.03 12.45 16.51
CA VAL A 118 11.18 12.71 15.06
C VAL A 118 10.67 11.53 14.22
N ILE A 119 11.02 10.29 14.60
CA ILE A 119 10.51 9.07 13.92
C ILE A 119 8.99 8.97 14.04
N PHE A 120 8.42 9.26 15.22
CA PHE A 120 6.97 9.27 15.42
C PHE A 120 6.26 10.32 14.55
N VAL A 121 6.82 11.52 14.41
CA VAL A 121 6.30 12.54 13.49
C VAL A 121 6.39 12.08 12.03
N LEU A 122 7.48 11.43 11.63
CA LEU A 122 7.61 10.85 10.27
C LEU A 122 6.56 9.76 10.02
N ALA A 123 6.28 8.90 11.00
CA ALA A 123 5.22 7.90 10.91
C ALA A 123 3.83 8.54 10.73
N ILE A 124 3.51 9.59 11.50
CA ILE A 124 2.25 10.36 11.33
C ILE A 124 2.16 10.96 9.93
N LEU A 125 3.24 11.56 9.40
CA LEU A 125 3.26 12.10 8.04
C LEU A 125 3.04 11.01 6.98
N GLY A 126 3.58 9.81 7.21
CA GLY A 126 3.33 8.63 6.38
C GLY A 126 1.85 8.23 6.37
N ILE A 127 1.25 8.10 7.56
CA ILE A 127 -0.19 7.83 7.74
C ILE A 127 -1.03 8.89 7.03
N MET A 128 -0.72 10.18 7.21
CA MET A 128 -1.45 11.27 6.54
C MET A 128 -1.36 11.20 5.02
N ASN A 129 -0.22 10.76 4.45
CA ASN A 129 -0.08 10.57 3.01
C ASN A 129 -0.89 9.35 2.51
N ALA A 130 -0.85 8.24 3.26
CA ALA A 130 -1.65 7.05 2.98
C ALA A 130 -3.15 7.34 3.02
N LEU A 131 -3.66 7.98 4.07
CA LEU A 131 -5.07 8.37 4.21
C LEU A 131 -5.52 9.35 3.10
N LYS A 132 -4.61 10.19 2.59
CA LYS A 132 -4.85 11.05 1.42
C LYS A 132 -4.75 10.34 0.07
N LYS A 133 -4.43 9.04 0.05
CA LYS A 133 -4.23 8.23 -1.16
C LYS A 133 -3.08 8.77 -2.04
N VAL A 134 -2.04 9.37 -1.43
CA VAL A 134 -0.89 9.96 -2.12
C VAL A 134 0.40 9.21 -1.82
N GLN A 135 1.04 8.68 -2.85
CA GLN A 135 2.39 8.10 -2.79
C GLN A 135 3.45 9.21 -2.69
N LYS A 136 3.60 9.82 -1.51
CA LYS A 136 4.61 10.84 -1.22
C LYS A 136 5.67 10.32 -0.27
N GLU A 137 6.93 10.39 -0.70
CA GLU A 137 8.09 10.12 0.14
C GLU A 137 8.15 11.07 1.33
N ILE A 138 8.16 10.51 2.54
CA ILE A 138 8.49 11.26 3.75
C ILE A 138 10.02 11.44 3.85
N PRO A 139 10.51 12.57 4.41
CA PRO A 139 11.93 12.87 4.49
C PRO A 139 12.73 11.76 5.18
N VAL A 140 13.99 11.59 4.78
CA VAL A 140 14.91 10.52 5.21
C VAL A 140 14.48 9.11 4.74
N VAL A 141 13.24 8.71 5.02
CA VAL A 141 12.72 7.35 4.81
C VAL A 141 12.64 6.95 3.33
N GLY A 142 12.14 7.83 2.46
CA GLY A 142 11.96 7.54 1.02
C GLY A 142 13.25 7.08 0.33
N LYS A 143 14.37 7.75 0.64
CA LYS A 143 15.71 7.40 0.14
C LYS A 143 16.12 5.97 0.48
N PHE A 144 15.80 5.49 1.69
CA PHE A 144 16.11 4.11 2.09
C PHE A 144 15.09 3.12 1.53
N ALA A 145 13.81 3.49 1.45
CA ALA A 145 12.73 2.63 0.93
C ALA A 145 12.99 2.18 -0.52
N HIS A 146 13.60 3.03 -1.37
CA HIS A 146 13.99 2.67 -2.74
C HIS A 146 15.05 1.57 -2.84
N HIS A 147 15.83 1.32 -1.78
CA HIS A 147 16.84 0.25 -1.77
C HIS A 147 16.25 -1.11 -1.35
N ILE A 148 14.99 -1.15 -0.89
CA ILE A 148 14.33 -2.38 -0.44
C ILE A 148 13.68 -3.10 -1.62
N LYS A 149 14.36 -4.16 -2.08
CA LYS A 149 13.80 -5.17 -2.98
C LYS A 149 13.01 -6.21 -2.18
N ILE A 150 11.72 -5.89 -2.03
CA ILE A 150 10.60 -6.77 -1.67
C ILE A 150 9.54 -6.62 -2.75
#